data_AF-A0A8I0N7I1-F1
#
_entry.id   AF-A0A8I0N7I1-F1
#
_cell.length_a   1.000
_cell.length_b   1.000
_cell.length_c   1.000
_cell.angle_alpha   90.00
_cell.angle_beta   90.00
_cell.angle_gamma   90.00
#
_symmetry.space_group_name_H-M   'P 1'
#
loop_
_entity.id
_entity.type
_entity.pdbx_description
1 polymer ?
#
loop_
_entity_poly.entity_id
_entity_poly.type
_entity_poly.pdbx_seq_one_letter_code
_entity_poly.pdbx_strand_id
1 'polypeptide(L)' 'MSANPISYGEIDAYSRVHGISMLTWEVELICLLDNAILAVTRAGQKTKSNDQLKNETPASDGHGVASLLRGFKRKKG' A
#
# COMPACT_ATOMS: atom_id res chain seq x y z
N MET A 1 8.78 1.79 15.35
CA MET A 1 8.24 3.10 14.93
C MET A 1 6.83 2.88 14.43
N SER A 2 5.81 3.51 15.02
CA SER A 2 4.45 3.41 14.45
C SER A 2 4.41 4.18 13.15
N ALA A 3 3.95 3.54 12.07
CA ALA A 3 3.82 4.20 10.78
C ALA A 3 2.58 5.13 10.86
N ASN A 4 2.85 6.43 10.93
CA ASN A 4 1.86 7.49 10.92
C ASN A 4 1.61 7.92 9.47
N PRO A 5 0.40 8.38 9.12
CA PRO A 5 0.14 8.94 7.81
C PRO A 5 1.03 10.13 7.50
N ILE A 6 1.48 10.24 6.26
CA ILE A 6 2.22 11.38 5.74
C ILE A 6 1.31 12.61 5.83
N SER A 7 1.80 13.68 6.44
CA SER A 7 1.10 14.94 6.57
C SER A 7 1.26 15.83 5.34
N TYR A 8 0.31 16.73 5.12
CA TYR A 8 0.43 17.78 4.10
C TYR A 8 1.69 18.64 4.26
N GLY A 9 2.12 18.90 5.49
CA GLY A 9 3.34 19.66 5.76
C GLY A 9 4.60 18.93 5.30
N GLU A 10 4.65 17.61 5.40
CA GLU A 10 5.76 16.80 4.90
C GLU A 10 5.81 16.79 3.37
N ILE A 11 4.64 16.75 2.71
CA ILE A 11 4.54 16.81 1.24
C ILE A 11 4.97 18.20 0.74
N ASP A 12 4.53 19.28 1.39
CA ASP A 12 4.94 20.66 1.06
C ASP A 12 6.44 20.86 1.28
N ALA A 13 6.98 20.39 2.41
CA ALA A 13 8.41 20.48 2.69
C ALA A 13 9.26 19.74 1.63
N TYR A 14 8.86 18.52 1.26
CA TYR A 14 9.50 17.77 0.18
C TYR A 14 9.44 18.52 -1.15
N SER A 15 8.25 19.02 -1.51
CA SER A 15 8.02 19.76 -2.75
C SER A 15 8.95 20.99 -2.84
N ARG A 16 9.09 21.76 -1.75
CA ARG A 16 9.98 22.92 -1.69
C ARG A 16 11.45 22.55 -1.81
N VAL A 17 11.90 21.52 -1.10
CA VAL A 17 13.31 21.08 -1.12
C VAL A 17 13.72 20.62 -2.53
N HIS A 18 12.80 19.99 -3.26
CA HIS A 18 13.06 19.45 -4.58
C HIS A 18 12.63 20.38 -5.73
N GLY A 19 12.09 21.55 -5.43
CA GLY A 19 11.59 22.50 -6.45
C GLY A 19 10.44 21.95 -7.28
N ILE A 20 9.66 21.02 -6.72
CA ILE A 20 8.52 20.39 -7.39
C ILE A 20 7.26 21.19 -7.02
N SER A 21 6.45 21.52 -8.03
CA SER A 21 5.12 22.07 -7.81
C SER A 21 4.09 20.96 -8.03
N MET A 22 3.41 20.54 -6.96
CA MET A 22 2.34 19.55 -7.05
C MET A 22 0.98 20.23 -7.22
N LEU A 23 0.14 19.66 -8.09
CA LEU A 23 -1.27 19.97 -8.19
C LEU A 23 -2.05 19.35 -7.02
N THR A 24 -3.21 19.92 -6.69
CA THR A 24 -4.03 19.45 -5.57
C THR A 24 -4.35 17.96 -5.63
N TRP A 25 -4.70 17.45 -6.82
CA TRP A 25 -5.06 16.04 -6.99
C TRP A 25 -3.85 15.10 -6.79
N GLU A 26 -2.62 15.56 -7.06
CA GLU A 26 -1.40 14.77 -6.87
C GLU A 26 -1.13 14.58 -5.37
N VAL A 27 -1.33 15.66 -4.60
CA VAL A 27 -1.21 15.62 -3.14
C VAL A 27 -2.29 14.69 -2.55
N GLU A 28 -3.53 14.80 -3.02
CA GLU A 28 -4.62 13.90 -2.61
C GLU A 28 -4.31 12.43 -2.93
N LEU A 29 -3.75 12.15 -4.11
CA LEU A 29 -3.37 10.80 -4.51
C LEU A 29 -2.27 10.21 -3.60
N ILE A 30 -1.28 11.02 -3.22
CA ILE A 30 -0.23 10.62 -2.26
C ILE A 30 -0.85 10.25 -0.92
N CYS A 31 -1.75 11.07 -0.39
CA CYS A 31 -2.44 10.81 0.87
C CYS A 31 -3.28 9.53 0.81
N LEU A 32 -3.99 9.28 -0.30
CA LEU A 32 -4.79 8.06 -0.48
C LEU A 32 -3.90 6.81 -0.53
N LEU A 33 -2.80 6.87 -1.27
CA LEU A 33 -1.87 5.76 -1.40
C LEU A 33 -1.19 5.43 -0.06
N ASP A 34 -0.74 6.45 0.66
CA ASP A 34 -0.13 6.29 1.98
C ASP A 34 -1.09 5.62 2.97
N ASN A 35 -2.34 6.08 3.04
CA ASN A 35 -3.37 5.46 3.86
C ASN A 35 -3.63 4.00 3.46
N ALA A 36 -3.66 3.68 2.16
CA ALA A 36 -3.84 2.31 1.67
C ALA A 36 -2.66 1.41 2.08
N ILE A 37 -1.42 1.89 1.95
CA ILE A 37 -0.21 1.17 2.36
C ILE A 37 -0.21 0.94 3.86
N LEU A 38 -0.56 1.94 4.66
CA LEU A 38 -0.69 1.81 6.11
C LEU A 38 -1.76 0.80 6.50
N ALA A 39 -2.91 0.80 5.82
CA ALA A 39 -3.98 -0.16 6.07
C ALA A 39 -3.51 -1.61 5.79
N VAL A 40 -2.86 -1.84 4.65
CA VAL A 40 -2.31 -3.16 4.29
C VAL A 40 -1.21 -3.59 5.25
N THR A 41 -0.30 -2.68 5.60
CA THR A 41 0.82 -2.96 6.52
C THR A 41 0.31 -3.32 7.92
N ARG A 42 -0.67 -2.58 8.43
CA ARG A 42 -1.31 -2.87 9.72
C ARG A 42 -2.11 -4.17 9.68
N ALA A 43 -2.81 -4.46 8.59
CA ALA A 43 -3.50 -5.74 8.40
C ALA A 43 -2.51 -6.91 8.40
N GLY A 44 -1.39 -6.77 7.68
CA GLY A 44 -0.31 -7.76 7.64
C GLY A 44 0.46 -7.92 8.96
N GLN A 45 0.48 -6.90 9.83
CA GLN A 45 1.05 -7.00 11.18
C GLN A 45 0.10 -7.72 12.15
N LYS A 46 -1.22 -7.48 12.05
CA LYS A 46 -2.20 -8.19 12.88
C LYS A 46 -2.21 -9.70 12.60
N THR A 47 -2.05 -10.12 11.35
CA THR A 47 -1.93 -11.54 10.98
C THR A 47 -0.62 -12.19 11.44
N LYS A 48 0.46 -11.42 11.61
CA LYS A 48 1.75 -11.95 12.09
C LYS A 48 1.82 -12.16 13.61
N SER A 49 0.86 -11.67 14.39
CA SER A 49 0.87 -11.85 15.85
C SER A 49 0.17 -13.12 16.35
N ASN A 50 -0.57 -13.82 15.49
CA ASN A 50 -1.33 -15.00 15.92
C ASN A 50 -1.19 -16.24 15.03
N ASP A 51 -0.38 -16.19 13.97
CA ASP A 51 -0.14 -17.35 13.13
C ASP A 51 1.36 -17.46 12.80
N GLN A 52 2.09 -17.96 13.80
CA GLN A 52 3.28 -18.75 13.56
C GLN A 52 2.84 -20.10 12.97
N LEU A 53 2.22 -20.09 11.80
CA LEU A 53 1.85 -21.27 11.03
C LEU A 53 2.27 -21.06 9.58
N LYS A 54 3.50 -21.51 9.33
CA LYS A 54 3.90 -22.27 8.14
C LYS A 54 3.15 -21.89 6.86
N ASN A 55 3.48 -20.73 6.28
CA ASN A 55 3.29 -20.53 4.86
C ASN A 55 4.53 -19.86 4.28
N GLU A 56 5.62 -20.61 4.36
CA GLU A 56 6.64 -20.54 3.32
C GLU A 56 5.96 -21.03 2.04
N THR A 57 5.41 -20.13 1.23
CA THR A 57 5.03 -20.51 -0.15
C THR A 57 6.35 -20.75 -0.88
N PRO A 58 6.67 -22.00 -1.27
CA PRO A 58 7.87 -22.24 -2.05
C PRO A 58 7.74 -21.44 -3.35
N ALA A 59 8.84 -20.87 -3.84
CA ALA A 59 8.91 -20.08 -5.07
C ALA A 59 8.55 -20.86 -6.37
N SER A 60 7.91 -22.03 -6.24
CA SER A 60 7.48 -22.91 -7.32
C SER A 60 6.03 -22.71 -7.77
N ASP A 61 5.18 -22.02 -6.99
CA ASP A 61 3.74 -21.96 -7.31
C ASP A 61 3.29 -20.59 -7.86
N GLY A 62 3.56 -20.37 -9.14
CA GLY A 62 3.04 -19.25 -9.94
C GLY A 62 1.50 -19.20 -10.07
N HIS A 63 0.78 -20.13 -9.45
CA HIS A 63 -0.69 -20.17 -9.41
C HIS A 63 -1.33 -19.10 -8.53
N GLY A 64 -0.61 -18.60 -7.50
CA GLY A 64 -1.12 -17.57 -6.60
C GLY A 64 -1.40 -16.24 -7.31
N VAL A 65 -0.48 -15.82 -8.19
CA VAL A 65 -0.59 -14.55 -8.95
C VAL A 65 -1.70 -14.63 -10.00
N ALA A 66 -1.88 -15.79 -10.64
CA ALA A 66 -2.96 -16.01 -11.62
C ALA A 66 -4.37 -15.87 -11.00
N SER A 67 -4.53 -16.25 -9.73
CA SER A 67 -5.81 -16.11 -9.03
C SER A 67 -6.15 -14.65 -8.70
N LEU A 68 -5.13 -13.84 -8.39
CA LEU A 68 -5.25 -12.39 -8.15
C LEU A 68 -5.64 -11.63 -9.43
N LEU A 69 -5.02 -11.97 -10.56
CA LEU A 69 -5.35 -11.39 -11.87
C LEU A 69 -6.72 -11.83 -12.39
N ARG A 70 -7.16 -13.06 -12.07
CA ARG A 70 -8.50 -13.56 -12.42
C ARG A 70 -9.62 -12.77 -11.72
N GLY A 71 -9.36 -12.24 -10.52
CA GLY A 71 -10.29 -11.39 -9.79
C GLY A 71 -10.62 -10.06 -10.49
N PHE A 72 -9.65 -9.47 -11.20
CA PHE A 72 -9.85 -8.21 -11.93
C PHE A 72 -10.71 -8.34 -13.19
N LYS A 73 -10.84 -9.55 -13.76
CA LYS A 73 -11.60 -9.77 -15.00
C LYS A 73 -13.12 -9.81 -14.80
N ARG A 74 -13.60 -9.75 -13.55
CA ARG A 74 -15.03 -9.89 -13.20
C ARG A 74 -15.58 -8.64 -12.50
N LYS A 75 -15.53 -7.49 -13.18
CA LYS A 75 -16.48 -6.40 -12.92
C LYS A 75 -16.92 -5.76 -14.24
N LYS A 76 -17.93 -6.38 -14.85
CA LYS A 76 -18.88 -5.74 -15.77
C LYS A 76 -20.27 -6.07 -15.25
N GLY A 77 -20.92 -5.03 -14.74
CA GLY A 77 -22.27 -4.98 -14.20
C GLY A 77 -22.52 -3.52 -13.94
#